data_AF-A0AAE0XLS1-F1
#
_entry.id   AF-A0AAE0XLS1-F1
#
_cell.length_a   1.000
_cell.length_b   1.000
_cell.length_c   1.000
_cell.angle_alpha   90.00
_cell.angle_beta   90.00
_cell.angle_gamma   90.00
#
_symmetry.space_group_name_H-M   'P 1'
#
loop_
_entity.id
_entity.type
_entity.pdbx_description
1 polymer ?
#
loop_
_entity_poly.entity_id
_entity_poly.type
_entity_poly.pdbx_seq_one_letter_code
_entity_poly.pdbx_strand_id
1 'polypeptide(L)'
;MPFRLDPKGPISYHEPDAAFGFVPALYPGVVLEVSYSQSPKQLGKLANKYLLDTPGPRIQVVITLDLSYPTCDEATLSVWRRYVEPADTEAEMPELVVRCIKYLFRSNGVRAPTEANTVSIKLREFATLGTAPNAEHLQDEIQLYFDDINAWIDAAVNERFTTGKVADTATTGWGSFRKRRRNPTPPEELEEEDEEKFRKQEAQAGQKTEEGAKDYRPVRRARIDK
;
A
#
# COMPACT_ATOMS: atom_id res chain seq x y z
N MET A 1 -15.34 2.22 0.65
CA MET A 1 -15.91 1.95 1.99
C MET A 1 -14.77 2.09 2.99
N PRO A 2 -14.72 3.12 3.83
CA PRO A 2 -13.77 3.17 4.93
C PRO A 2 -14.07 2.06 5.94
N PHE A 3 -13.05 1.36 6.43
CA PHE A 3 -13.24 0.36 7.49
C PHE A 3 -12.14 0.44 8.54
N ARG A 4 -12.48 0.03 9.76
CA ARG A 4 -11.63 0.14 10.95
C ARG A 4 -10.74 -1.08 11.08
N LEU A 5 -9.42 -0.86 11.01
CA LEU A 5 -8.44 -1.93 11.12
C LEU A 5 -8.19 -2.40 12.55
N ASP A 6 -8.29 -1.56 13.58
CA ASP A 6 -7.99 -1.98 14.97
C ASP A 6 -9.16 -1.63 15.91
N PRO A 7 -9.80 -2.61 16.57
CA PRO A 7 -10.90 -2.35 17.51
C PRO A 7 -10.43 -1.84 18.88
N LYS A 8 -9.14 -1.98 19.23
CA LYS A 8 -8.58 -1.66 20.56
C LYS A 8 -7.54 -0.52 20.54
N GLY A 9 -6.99 -0.15 19.39
CA GLY A 9 -6.10 1.01 19.22
C GLY A 9 -6.80 2.30 18.73
N PRO A 10 -6.04 3.41 18.59
CA PRO A 10 -6.56 4.64 18.00
C PRO A 10 -7.13 4.36 16.61
N ILE A 11 -8.26 4.96 16.31
CA ILE A 11 -9.06 4.62 15.12
C ILE A 11 -8.27 5.00 13.86
N SER A 12 -7.58 4.04 13.23
CA SER A 12 -6.99 4.23 11.91
C SER A 12 -7.97 3.73 10.85
N TYR A 13 -8.65 4.66 10.18
CA TYR A 13 -9.44 4.38 8.98
C TYR A 13 -8.49 4.30 7.78
N HIS A 14 -8.69 3.27 6.95
CA HIS A 14 -8.08 3.22 5.63
C HIS A 14 -9.20 3.31 4.60
N GLU A 15 -8.95 4.10 3.56
CA GLU A 15 -9.83 4.26 2.41
C GLU A 15 -9.09 3.66 1.22
N PRO A 16 -9.29 2.37 0.93
CA PRO A 16 -8.66 1.77 -0.23
C PRO A 16 -9.25 2.36 -1.51
N ASP A 17 -8.45 2.36 -2.58
CA ASP A 17 -8.91 2.77 -3.91
C ASP A 17 -10.10 1.94 -4.39
N ALA A 18 -10.11 0.64 -4.10
CA ALA A 18 -11.30 -0.20 -4.24
C ALA A 18 -11.35 -1.34 -3.22
N ALA A 19 -12.57 -1.79 -2.91
CA ALA A 19 -12.82 -2.90 -2.00
C ALA A 19 -14.04 -3.69 -2.45
N PHE A 20 -13.92 -5.02 -2.42
CA PHE A 20 -14.96 -5.96 -2.84
C PHE A 20 -15.20 -6.98 -1.72
N GLY A 21 -16.47 -7.27 -1.45
CA GLY A 21 -16.82 -8.20 -0.39
C GLY A 21 -18.22 -8.74 -0.53
N PHE A 22 -18.45 -9.86 0.14
CA PHE A 22 -19.77 -10.44 0.33
C PHE A 22 -20.63 -9.49 1.19
N VAL A 23 -21.82 -9.11 0.70
CA VAL A 23 -22.67 -8.05 1.31
C VAL A 23 -22.94 -8.25 2.82
N PRO A 24 -23.19 -9.47 3.33
CA PRO A 24 -23.38 -9.70 4.76
C PRO A 24 -22.11 -9.54 5.63
N ALA A 25 -20.92 -9.41 5.04
CA ALA A 25 -19.68 -9.34 5.77
C ALA A 25 -19.33 -7.90 6.20
N LEU A 26 -18.80 -7.77 7.42
CA LEU A 26 -18.38 -6.48 7.99
C LEU A 26 -17.14 -5.87 7.29
N TYR A 27 -16.32 -6.72 6.68
CA TYR A 27 -15.08 -6.33 6.01
C TYR A 27 -15.08 -6.88 4.59
N PRO A 28 -14.42 -6.21 3.63
CA PRO A 28 -14.23 -6.76 2.31
C PRO A 28 -13.38 -8.04 2.35
N GLY A 29 -13.57 -8.91 1.37
CA GLY A 29 -12.69 -10.05 1.14
C GLY A 29 -11.45 -9.65 0.34
N VAL A 30 -11.62 -8.73 -0.61
CA VAL A 30 -10.56 -8.28 -1.53
C VAL A 30 -10.43 -6.76 -1.46
N VAL A 31 -9.19 -6.28 -1.34
CA VAL A 31 -8.84 -4.85 -1.37
C VAL A 31 -7.90 -4.59 -2.54
N LEU A 32 -8.04 -3.45 -3.20
CA LEU A 32 -7.16 -2.98 -4.26
C LEU A 32 -6.61 -1.60 -3.92
N GLU A 33 -5.30 -1.43 -4.11
CA GLU A 33 -4.56 -0.18 -3.94
C GLU A 33 -3.69 0.10 -5.17
N VAL A 34 -3.57 1.37 -5.55
CA VAL A 34 -2.74 1.83 -6.67
C VAL A 34 -1.71 2.83 -6.14
N SER A 35 -0.42 2.53 -6.31
CA SER A 35 0.65 3.52 -6.15
C SER A 35 1.09 4.06 -7.50
N TYR A 36 1.33 5.37 -7.52
CA TYR A 36 1.87 6.04 -8.68
C TYR A 36 3.11 6.88 -8.34
N SER A 37 3.06 7.65 -7.25
CA SER A 37 4.23 8.36 -6.72
C SER A 37 4.66 7.85 -5.34
N GLN A 38 3.85 6.98 -4.74
CA GLN A 38 4.10 6.37 -3.43
C GLN A 38 5.13 5.26 -3.55
N SER A 39 5.85 4.97 -2.47
CA SER A 39 6.92 3.96 -2.53
C SER A 39 6.35 2.53 -2.49
N PRO A 40 6.90 1.58 -3.27
CA PRO A 40 6.48 0.18 -3.21
C PRO A 40 6.63 -0.46 -1.81
N LYS A 41 7.58 0.03 -1.01
CA LYS A 41 7.75 -0.39 0.40
C LYS A 41 6.53 -0.03 1.26
N GLN A 42 5.84 1.07 0.96
CA GLN A 42 4.61 1.45 1.67
C GLN A 42 3.46 0.51 1.30
N LEU A 43 3.35 0.07 0.04
CA LEU A 43 2.32 -0.89 -0.38
C LEU A 43 2.44 -2.23 0.35
N GLY A 44 3.66 -2.77 0.51
CA GLY A 44 3.85 -4.02 1.25
C GLY A 44 3.48 -3.91 2.73
N LYS A 45 3.85 -2.78 3.37
CA LYS A 45 3.43 -2.51 4.75
C LYS A 45 1.91 -2.37 4.87
N LEU A 46 1.28 -1.71 3.91
CA LEU A 46 -0.16 -1.50 3.87
C LEU A 46 -0.92 -2.82 3.65
N ALA A 47 -0.45 -3.68 2.75
CA ALA A 47 -1.02 -5.00 2.51
C ALA A 47 -0.94 -5.90 3.76
N ASN A 48 0.21 -5.92 4.45
CA ASN A 48 0.32 -6.62 5.73
C ASN A 48 -0.64 -6.05 6.78
N LYS A 49 -0.79 -4.72 6.85
CA LYS A 49 -1.73 -4.07 7.77
C LYS A 49 -3.17 -4.53 7.52
N TYR A 50 -3.61 -4.56 6.26
CA TYR A 50 -4.93 -5.08 5.90
C TYR A 50 -5.12 -6.54 6.29
N LEU A 51 -4.13 -7.40 6.01
CA LEU A 51 -4.25 -8.85 6.18
C LEU A 51 -4.06 -9.33 7.63
N LEU A 52 -3.20 -8.68 8.41
CA LEU A 52 -2.80 -9.11 9.75
C LEU A 52 -3.44 -8.29 10.87
N ASP A 53 -3.61 -6.98 10.69
CA ASP A 53 -4.02 -6.11 11.79
C ASP A 53 -5.56 -6.00 11.90
N THR A 54 -6.32 -6.44 10.89
CA THR A 54 -7.78 -6.48 10.95
C THR A 54 -8.27 -7.48 12.02
N PRO A 55 -9.25 -7.13 12.89
CA PRO A 55 -9.70 -8.02 13.94
C PRO A 55 -10.37 -9.29 13.41
N GLY A 56 -9.64 -10.38 13.62
CA GLY A 56 -9.94 -11.67 13.03
C GLY A 56 -9.61 -11.68 11.53
N PRO A 57 -9.26 -12.86 10.98
CA PRO A 57 -8.93 -12.97 9.58
C PRO A 57 -10.21 -12.73 8.75
N ARG A 58 -10.41 -11.49 8.27
CA ARG A 58 -11.55 -11.13 7.40
C ARG A 58 -11.17 -10.74 5.98
N ILE A 59 -10.16 -9.91 5.77
CA ILE A 59 -9.62 -9.59 4.43
C ILE A 59 -8.73 -10.73 3.97
N GLN A 60 -9.03 -11.33 2.82
CA GLN A 60 -8.34 -12.51 2.28
C GLN A 60 -7.20 -12.14 1.34
N VAL A 61 -7.43 -11.11 0.50
CA VAL A 61 -6.54 -10.73 -0.59
C VAL A 61 -6.37 -9.22 -0.63
N VAL A 62 -5.13 -8.77 -0.82
CA VAL A 62 -4.81 -7.38 -1.19
C VAL A 62 -4.09 -7.40 -2.53
N ILE A 63 -4.60 -6.65 -3.49
CA ILE A 63 -3.97 -6.43 -4.80
C ILE A 63 -3.37 -5.04 -4.76
N THR A 64 -2.09 -4.90 -5.08
CA THR A 64 -1.45 -3.59 -5.17
C THR A 64 -0.88 -3.41 -6.58
N LEU A 65 -1.23 -2.30 -7.22
CA LEU A 65 -0.69 -1.92 -8.52
C LEU A 65 0.33 -0.78 -8.33
N ASP A 66 1.59 -1.05 -8.63
CA ASP A 66 2.67 -0.07 -8.55
C ASP A 66 3.07 0.41 -9.94
N LEU A 67 2.84 1.69 -10.22
CA LEU A 67 3.06 2.34 -11.50
C LEU A 67 4.18 3.37 -11.36
N SER A 68 5.15 3.37 -12.28
CA SER A 68 6.20 4.40 -12.25
C SER A 68 5.69 5.78 -12.67
N TYR A 69 6.04 6.79 -11.89
CA TYR A 69 5.84 8.18 -12.27
C TYR A 69 6.89 8.66 -13.29
N PRO A 70 6.55 9.51 -14.27
CA PRO A 70 5.23 9.97 -14.67
C PRO A 70 4.61 9.18 -15.83
N THR A 71 5.37 8.31 -16.48
CA THR A 71 4.97 7.70 -17.75
C THR A 71 4.28 6.35 -17.59
N CYS A 72 4.30 5.76 -16.39
CA CYS A 72 3.84 4.39 -16.13
C CYS A 72 4.55 3.38 -17.05
N ASP A 73 5.85 3.57 -17.29
CA ASP A 73 6.67 2.68 -18.13
C ASP A 73 7.10 1.42 -17.39
N GLU A 74 7.03 1.43 -16.06
CA GLU A 74 7.14 0.27 -15.19
C GLU A 74 5.79 0.05 -14.52
N ALA A 75 5.30 -1.18 -14.55
CA ALA A 75 4.06 -1.55 -13.87
C ALA A 75 4.21 -2.94 -13.23
N THR A 76 4.01 -2.99 -11.91
CA THR A 76 4.04 -4.22 -11.14
C THR A 76 2.71 -4.42 -10.43
N LEU A 77 2.09 -5.57 -10.63
CA LEU A 77 0.95 -6.01 -9.85
C LEU A 77 1.42 -6.99 -8.78
N SER A 78 1.12 -6.73 -7.51
CA SER A 78 1.43 -7.66 -6.42
C SER A 78 0.13 -8.18 -5.80
N VAL A 79 0.01 -9.49 -5.66
CA VAL A 79 -1.12 -10.15 -5.01
C VAL A 79 -0.66 -10.71 -3.69
N TRP A 80 -1.20 -10.18 -2.61
CA TRP A 80 -0.94 -10.59 -1.24
C TRP A 80 -2.10 -11.46 -0.77
N ARG A 81 -1.80 -12.70 -0.41
CA ARG A 81 -2.78 -13.66 0.10
C ARG A 81 -2.38 -14.10 1.47
N ARG A 82 -3.37 -14.24 2.34
CA ARG A 82 -3.16 -14.91 3.61
C ARG A 82 -3.35 -16.41 3.49
N TYR A 83 -2.67 -17.15 4.36
CA TYR A 83 -2.83 -18.57 4.55
C TYR A 83 -2.79 -18.88 6.04
N VAL A 84 -3.46 -19.94 6.44
CA VAL A 84 -3.33 -20.51 7.78
C VAL A 84 -2.44 -21.71 7.64
N GLU A 85 -1.23 -21.63 8.18
CA GLU A 85 -0.33 -22.78 8.25
C GLU A 85 -0.72 -23.60 9.49
N PRO A 86 -0.93 -24.93 9.32
CA PRO A 86 -1.30 -25.78 10.43
C PRO A 86 -0.16 -25.83 11.44
N ALA A 87 -0.51 -25.95 12.71
CA ALA A 87 0.46 -26.17 13.76
C ALA A 87 1.13 -27.55 13.59
N ASP A 88 2.41 -27.66 13.95
CA ASP A 88 3.16 -28.92 13.89
C ASP A 88 2.68 -29.92 14.96
N THR A 89 2.05 -29.40 16.03
CA THR A 89 1.50 -30.19 17.13
C THR A 89 0.11 -29.66 17.54
N GLU A 90 -0.71 -30.51 18.17
CA GLU A 90 -2.03 -30.11 18.68
C GLU A 90 -1.96 -29.08 19.82
N ALA A 91 -0.79 -28.89 20.44
CA ALA A 91 -0.59 -27.91 21.52
C ALA A 91 -0.28 -26.50 21.00
N GLU A 92 0.07 -26.38 19.71
CA GLU A 92 0.44 -25.12 19.08
C GLU A 92 -0.76 -24.51 18.34
N MET A 93 -0.77 -23.18 18.28
CA MET A 93 -1.79 -22.45 17.53
C MET A 93 -1.36 -22.38 16.06
N PRO A 94 -2.30 -22.56 15.10
CA PRO A 94 -1.98 -22.39 13.69
C PRO A 94 -1.55 -20.94 13.41
N GLU A 95 -0.58 -20.77 12.52
CA GLU A 95 0.00 -19.46 12.21
C GLU A 95 -0.71 -18.83 11.01
N LEU A 96 -1.03 -17.53 11.13
CA LEU A 96 -1.50 -16.73 10.01
C LEU A 96 -0.30 -16.15 9.27
N VAL A 97 -0.07 -16.62 8.05
CA VAL A 97 1.03 -16.16 7.19
C VAL A 97 0.51 -15.38 5.99
N VAL A 98 1.30 -14.44 5.49
CA VAL A 98 1.01 -13.69 4.26
C VAL A 98 2.06 -14.01 3.21
N ARG A 99 1.60 -14.35 1.99
CA ARG A 99 2.47 -14.58 0.83
C ARG A 99 2.14 -13.58 -0.26
N CYS A 100 3.18 -13.11 -0.95
CA CYS A 100 3.07 -12.15 -2.05
C CYS A 100 3.57 -12.79 -3.34
N ILE A 101 2.77 -12.68 -4.41
CA ILE A 101 3.23 -12.97 -5.77
C ILE A 101 3.28 -11.63 -6.52
N LYS A 102 4.42 -11.33 -7.13
CA LYS A 102 4.64 -10.10 -7.91
C LYS A 102 4.71 -10.43 -9.39
N TYR A 103 4.03 -9.60 -10.18
CA TYR A 103 3.95 -9.70 -11.62
C TYR A 103 4.44 -8.40 -12.22
N LEU A 104 5.64 -8.42 -12.78
CA LEU A 104 6.15 -7.33 -13.61
C LEU A 104 5.57 -7.51 -15.01
N PHE A 105 4.61 -6.65 -15.38
CA PHE A 105 3.88 -6.80 -16.65
C PHE A 105 4.14 -5.65 -17.63
N ARG A 106 4.90 -4.65 -17.18
CA ARG A 106 5.46 -3.59 -18.01
C ARG A 106 6.84 -3.20 -17.48
N SER A 107 7.85 -3.12 -18.35
CA SER A 107 9.18 -2.63 -18.01
C SER A 107 9.78 -1.83 -19.17
N ASN A 108 10.28 -0.63 -18.87
CA ASN A 108 10.77 0.35 -19.84
C ASN A 108 9.80 0.56 -21.02
N GLY A 109 8.49 0.58 -20.74
CA GLY A 109 7.43 0.73 -21.74
C GLY A 109 7.11 -0.55 -22.54
N VAL A 110 7.88 -1.63 -22.34
CA VAL A 110 7.66 -2.93 -22.99
C VAL A 110 6.72 -3.77 -22.14
N ARG A 111 5.69 -4.33 -22.76
CA ARG A 111 4.71 -5.22 -22.08
C ARG A 111 5.21 -6.65 -22.02
N ALA A 112 4.85 -7.36 -20.95
CA ALA A 112 5.12 -8.80 -20.85
C ALA A 112 4.34 -9.59 -21.94
N PRO A 113 4.88 -10.73 -22.44
CA PRO A 113 4.20 -11.56 -23.43
C PRO A 113 2.87 -12.14 -22.93
N THR A 114 1.85 -12.16 -23.79
CA THR A 114 0.45 -12.50 -23.44
C THR A 114 0.22 -13.88 -22.82
N GLU A 115 1.06 -14.88 -23.12
CA GLU A 115 0.82 -16.28 -22.72
C GLU A 115 1.00 -16.57 -21.21
N ALA A 116 1.53 -15.60 -20.44
CA ALA A 116 1.74 -15.72 -18.98
C ALA A 116 0.95 -14.69 -18.14
N ASN A 117 -0.01 -13.98 -18.74
CA ASN A 117 -0.44 -12.66 -18.28
C ASN A 117 -1.82 -12.61 -17.60
N THR A 118 -2.11 -13.56 -16.70
CA THR A 118 -3.35 -13.48 -15.90
C THR A 118 -3.11 -13.63 -14.42
N VAL A 119 -3.92 -12.91 -13.65
CA VAL A 119 -4.05 -13.10 -12.21
C VAL A 119 -5.44 -13.63 -11.93
N SER A 120 -5.50 -14.84 -11.39
CA SER A 120 -6.73 -15.45 -10.93
C SER A 120 -7.03 -15.07 -9.48
N ILE A 121 -8.30 -14.79 -9.17
CA ILE A 121 -8.83 -14.59 -7.82
C ILE A 121 -10.07 -15.45 -7.66
N LYS A 122 -10.09 -16.30 -6.64
CA LYS A 122 -11.21 -17.23 -6.41
C LYS A 122 -12.39 -16.50 -5.80
N LEU A 123 -13.62 -16.83 -6.19
CA LEU A 123 -14.82 -16.22 -5.62
C LEU A 123 -14.91 -16.39 -4.09
N ARG A 124 -14.41 -17.51 -3.55
CA ARG A 124 -14.30 -17.70 -2.09
C ARG A 124 -13.45 -16.62 -1.38
N GLU A 125 -12.51 -15.99 -2.07
CA GLU A 125 -11.64 -14.95 -1.51
C GLU A 125 -12.39 -13.61 -1.31
N PHE A 126 -13.55 -13.43 -1.95
CA PHE A 126 -14.43 -12.29 -1.73
C PHE A 126 -15.32 -12.46 -0.49
N ALA A 127 -15.42 -13.68 0.04
CA ALA A 127 -16.11 -13.96 1.29
C ALA A 127 -15.13 -13.90 2.48
N THR A 128 -15.58 -13.31 3.59
CA THR A 128 -14.82 -13.38 4.85
C THR A 128 -14.84 -14.82 5.38
N LEU A 129 -13.73 -15.27 5.99
CA LEU A 129 -13.60 -16.63 6.51
C LEU A 129 -14.79 -16.96 7.42
N GLY A 130 -15.45 -18.10 7.21
CA GLY A 130 -16.60 -18.54 8.02
C GLY A 130 -17.96 -17.94 7.65
N THR A 131 -18.03 -17.03 6.66
CA THR A 131 -19.31 -16.49 6.14
C THR A 131 -19.72 -17.05 4.79
N ALA A 132 -18.82 -17.79 4.13
CA ALA A 132 -19.09 -18.44 2.86
C ALA A 132 -20.01 -19.66 3.08
N PRO A 133 -21.21 -19.71 2.48
CA PRO A 133 -21.96 -20.96 2.41
C PRO A 133 -21.11 -22.02 1.67
N ASN A 134 -21.21 -23.30 2.06
CA ASN A 134 -20.58 -24.41 1.34
C ASN A 134 -21.23 -24.59 -0.05
N ALA A 135 -20.93 -23.67 -0.95
CA ALA A 135 -21.43 -23.66 -2.32
C ALA A 135 -20.30 -24.03 -3.28
N GLU A 136 -20.54 -24.99 -4.15
CA GLU A 136 -19.57 -25.47 -5.15
C GLU A 136 -19.06 -24.34 -6.05
N HIS A 137 -19.90 -23.34 -6.34
CA HIS A 137 -19.58 -22.16 -7.15
C HIS A 137 -18.51 -21.22 -6.55
N LEU A 138 -18.14 -21.38 -5.27
CA LEU A 138 -17.08 -20.56 -4.67
C LEU A 138 -15.66 -20.94 -5.14
N GLN A 139 -15.54 -22.00 -5.93
CA GLN A 139 -14.29 -22.38 -6.59
C GLN A 139 -14.06 -21.65 -7.92
N ASP A 140 -15.08 -20.96 -8.45
CA ASP A 140 -14.94 -20.19 -9.69
C ASP A 140 -13.91 -19.06 -9.51
N GLU A 141 -13.31 -18.65 -10.62
CA GLU A 141 -12.19 -17.71 -10.66
C GLU A 141 -12.50 -16.49 -11.52
N ILE A 142 -12.16 -15.31 -11.01
CA ILE A 142 -12.10 -14.07 -11.78
C ILE A 142 -10.67 -13.91 -12.28
N GLN A 143 -10.52 -13.76 -13.60
CA GLN A 143 -9.24 -13.55 -14.25
C GLN A 143 -9.03 -12.07 -14.54
N LEU A 144 -7.87 -11.54 -14.14
CA LEU A 144 -7.40 -10.21 -14.51
C LEU A 144 -6.31 -10.36 -15.57
N TYR A 145 -6.58 -9.90 -16.79
CA TYR A 145 -5.63 -9.96 -17.89
C TYR A 145 -4.74 -8.73 -17.89
N PHE A 146 -3.42 -8.91 -18.01
CA PHE A 146 -2.51 -7.76 -18.05
C PHE A 146 -2.67 -6.91 -19.30
N ASP A 147 -3.24 -7.46 -20.37
CA ASP A 147 -3.57 -6.68 -21.57
C ASP A 147 -4.66 -5.66 -21.29
N ASP A 148 -5.70 -6.04 -20.53
CA ASP A 148 -6.76 -5.13 -20.10
C ASP A 148 -6.19 -4.05 -19.16
N ILE A 149 -5.37 -4.45 -18.18
CA ILE A 149 -4.73 -3.50 -17.25
C ILE A 149 -3.83 -2.53 -18.01
N ASN A 150 -3.04 -3.02 -18.98
CA ASN A 150 -2.22 -2.16 -19.83
C ASN A 150 -3.07 -1.17 -20.63
N ALA A 151 -4.18 -1.63 -21.22
CA ALA A 151 -5.09 -0.76 -21.96
C ALA A 151 -5.70 0.33 -21.07
N TRP A 152 -6.08 0.00 -19.82
CA TRP A 152 -6.58 0.98 -18.85
C TRP A 152 -5.51 1.99 -18.44
N ILE A 153 -4.26 1.53 -18.23
CA ILE A 153 -3.14 2.43 -17.92
C ILE A 153 -2.91 3.40 -19.08
N ASP A 154 -2.87 2.91 -20.32
CA ASP A 154 -2.64 3.78 -21.48
C ASP A 154 -3.76 4.79 -21.67
N ALA A 155 -5.01 4.36 -21.49
CA ALA A 155 -6.16 5.26 -21.53
C ALA A 155 -6.01 6.37 -20.47
N ALA A 156 -5.73 6.01 -19.22
CA ALA A 156 -5.55 6.97 -18.13
C ALA A 156 -4.37 7.95 -18.36
N VAL A 157 -3.25 7.44 -18.87
CA VAL A 157 -2.06 8.25 -19.20
C VAL A 157 -2.36 9.21 -20.35
N ASN A 158 -3.01 8.73 -21.41
CA ASN A 158 -3.41 9.55 -22.55
C ASN A 158 -4.43 10.61 -22.16
N GLU A 159 -5.43 10.26 -21.34
CA GLU A 159 -6.38 11.22 -20.77
C GLU A 159 -5.65 12.30 -19.99
N ARG A 160 -4.68 11.96 -19.13
CA ARG A 160 -3.88 12.97 -18.41
C ARG A 160 -3.14 13.93 -19.36
N PHE A 161 -2.48 13.41 -20.38
CA PHE A 161 -1.71 14.24 -21.32
C PHE A 161 -2.57 15.04 -22.31
N THR A 162 -3.78 14.57 -22.62
CA THR A 162 -4.74 15.31 -23.45
C THR A 162 -5.48 16.36 -22.63
N THR A 163 -5.90 16.06 -21.40
CA THR A 163 -6.56 17.01 -20.49
C THR A 163 -5.62 18.13 -20.05
N GLY A 164 -4.32 17.85 -19.89
CA GLY A 164 -3.30 18.90 -19.68
C GLY A 164 -3.05 19.81 -20.88
N LYS A 165 -3.48 19.42 -22.09
CA LYS A 165 -3.43 20.23 -23.32
C LYS A 165 -4.74 20.94 -23.63
N VAL A 166 -5.87 20.48 -23.07
CA VAL A 166 -7.08 21.31 -22.99
C VAL A 166 -6.74 22.40 -21.98
N ALA A 167 -6.15 23.48 -22.49
CA ALA A 167 -6.05 24.74 -21.77
C ALA A 167 -7.39 24.96 -21.08
N ASP A 168 -7.31 25.29 -19.79
CA ASP A 168 -8.40 25.68 -18.93
C ASP A 168 -9.32 26.68 -19.65
N THR A 169 -10.27 26.16 -20.45
CA THR A 169 -11.22 26.98 -21.21
C THR A 169 -12.28 27.55 -20.27
N ALA A 170 -12.26 27.12 -18.99
CA ALA A 170 -13.04 27.68 -17.91
C ALA A 170 -12.46 29.00 -17.34
N THR A 171 -11.32 29.51 -17.81
CA THR A 171 -10.81 30.83 -17.39
C THR A 171 -11.31 32.02 -18.24
N THR A 172 -12.41 31.88 -18.99
CA THR A 172 -13.06 33.03 -19.67
C THR A 172 -14.18 33.70 -18.86
N GLY A 173 -14.34 33.37 -17.56
CA GLY A 173 -15.36 33.99 -16.70
C GLY A 173 -14.85 34.62 -15.40
N TRP A 174 -13.66 34.23 -14.91
CA TRP A 174 -13.12 34.74 -13.66
C TRP A 174 -11.70 35.27 -13.88
N GLY A 175 -11.54 36.60 -13.80
CA GLY A 175 -10.25 37.26 -13.98
C GLY A 175 -9.17 36.70 -13.06
N SER A 176 -7.90 36.85 -13.47
CA SER A 176 -6.73 36.42 -12.69
C SER A 176 -6.81 36.86 -11.23
N PHE A 177 -7.11 35.93 -10.33
CA PHE A 177 -7.06 36.18 -8.90
C PHE A 177 -5.63 36.06 -8.39
N ARG A 178 -5.20 37.07 -7.63
CA ARG A 178 -4.06 36.88 -6.72
C ARG A 178 -4.49 35.90 -5.64
N LYS A 179 -3.97 34.67 -5.69
CA LYS A 179 -4.03 33.74 -4.57
C LYS A 179 -3.39 34.43 -3.35
N ARG A 180 -4.16 34.65 -2.28
CA ARG A 180 -3.64 35.20 -1.02
C ARG A 180 -2.55 34.24 -0.51
N ARG A 181 -1.39 34.77 -0.11
CA ARG A 181 -0.43 33.96 0.68
C ARG A 181 -1.19 33.43 1.90
N ARG A 182 -1.07 32.12 2.18
CA ARG A 182 -1.55 31.57 3.44
C ARG A 182 -0.88 32.37 4.56
N ASN A 183 -1.65 32.82 5.54
CA ASN A 183 -1.05 33.37 6.75
C ASN A 183 -0.15 32.27 7.33
N PRO A 184 1.03 32.61 7.89
CA PRO A 184 1.81 31.66 8.67
C PRO A 184 0.86 31.02 9.67
N THR A 185 0.82 29.70 9.70
CA THR A 185 0.21 28.98 10.82
C THR A 185 0.87 29.55 12.07
N PRO A 186 0.11 29.97 13.11
CA PRO A 186 0.69 30.34 14.38
C PRO A 186 1.70 29.26 14.81
N PRO A 187 2.82 29.64 15.45
CA PRO A 187 3.75 28.65 15.96
C PRO A 187 2.96 27.63 16.79
N GLU A 188 3.17 26.34 16.50
CA GLU A 188 2.60 25.26 17.30
C GLU A 188 3.10 25.46 18.74
N GLU A 189 2.21 25.93 19.62
CA GLU A 189 2.44 25.87 21.05
C GLU A 189 2.34 24.40 21.42
N LEU A 190 3.46 23.78 21.79
CA LEU A 190 3.46 22.43 22.33
C LEU A 190 2.63 22.47 23.61
N GLU A 191 1.51 21.74 23.64
CA GLU A 191 0.81 21.49 24.89
C GLU A 191 1.78 20.79 25.87
N GLU A 192 1.63 20.97 27.18
CA GLU A 192 2.58 20.42 28.17
C GLU A 192 2.80 18.90 27.99
N GLU A 193 1.78 18.18 27.52
CA GLU A 193 1.85 16.76 27.17
C GLU A 193 2.76 16.46 25.97
N ASP A 194 2.80 17.36 24.97
CA ASP A 194 3.65 17.23 23.80
C ASP A 194 5.09 17.63 24.10
N GLU A 195 5.31 18.56 25.03
CA GLU A 195 6.64 18.91 25.54
C GLU A 195 7.26 17.75 26.34
N GLU A 196 6.47 17.03 27.14
CA GLU A 196 6.95 15.82 27.82
C GLU A 196 7.33 14.69 26.86
N LYS A 197 6.53 14.45 25.81
CA LYS A 197 6.86 13.45 24.78
C LYS A 197 8.15 13.83 24.06
N PHE A 198 8.34 15.11 23.74
CA PHE A 198 9.55 15.60 23.09
C PHE A 198 10.79 15.41 23.96
N ARG A 199 10.73 15.81 25.24
CA ARG A 199 11.84 15.61 26.19
C ARG A 199 12.22 14.14 26.34
N LYS A 200 11.24 13.24 26.36
CA LYS A 200 11.49 11.79 26.44
C LYS A 200 12.16 11.25 25.18
N GLN A 201 11.77 11.74 24.01
CA GLN A 201 12.39 11.36 22.73
C GLN A 201 13.81 11.91 22.59
N GLU A 202 14.04 13.16 23.02
CA GLU A 202 15.37 13.78 23.00
C GLU A 202 16.35 13.06 23.94
N ALA A 203 15.89 12.67 25.15
CA ALA A 203 16.68 11.86 26.08
C ALA A 203 17.02 10.47 25.50
N GLN A 204 16.07 9.81 24.83
CA GLN A 204 16.31 8.52 24.17
C GLN A 204 17.26 8.64 22.97
N ALA A 205 17.16 9.72 22.19
CA ALA A 205 18.06 9.98 21.08
C ALA A 205 19.48 10.25 21.59
N GLY A 206 19.62 11.07 22.64
CA GLY A 206 20.89 11.36 23.31
C GLY A 206 21.62 10.09 23.78
N GLN A 207 20.92 9.20 24.49
CA GLN A 207 21.48 7.92 24.94
C GLN A 207 21.95 7.03 23.78
N LYS A 208 21.19 6.96 22.67
CA LYS A 208 21.60 6.20 21.47
C LYS A 208 22.85 6.78 20.80
N THR A 209 23.02 8.11 20.78
CA THR A 209 24.23 8.75 20.26
C THR A 209 25.46 8.50 21.13
N GLU A 210 25.30 8.51 22.47
CA GLU A 210 26.41 8.25 23.39
C GLU A 210 26.87 6.79 23.36
N GLU A 211 25.96 5.84 23.17
CA GLU A 211 26.31 4.41 23.02
C GLU A 211 27.01 4.13 21.67
N GLY A 212 26.59 4.77 20.58
CA GLY A 212 27.20 4.61 19.25
C GLY A 212 28.60 5.23 19.10
N ALA A 213 28.96 6.21 19.93
CA ALA A 213 30.27 6.87 19.86
C ALA A 213 31.42 6.02 20.44
N LYS A 214 31.13 4.98 21.23
CA LYS A 214 32.15 4.15 21.89
C LYS A 214 32.83 3.13 20.96
N ASP A 215 32.30 2.90 19.76
CA ASP A 215 32.80 1.90 18.82
C ASP A 215 33.53 2.48 17.59
N TYR A 216 33.74 3.80 17.57
CA TYR A 216 34.50 4.43 16.51
C TYR A 216 36.02 4.23 16.71
N ARG A 217 36.63 3.35 15.91
CA ARG A 217 38.09 3.26 15.78
C ARG A 217 38.57 3.95 14.49
N PRO A 218 39.39 5.00 14.57
CA PRO A 218 39.90 5.69 13.38
C PRO A 218 40.88 4.79 12.60
N VAL A 219 40.65 4.66 11.30
CA VAL A 219 41.51 3.92 10.36
C VAL A 219 42.83 4.67 10.16
N ARG A 220 43.96 4.08 10.57
CA ARG A 220 45.30 4.64 10.31
C ARG A 220 45.69 4.42 8.84
N ARG A 221 45.83 5.50 8.07
CA ARG A 221 46.43 5.46 6.72
C ARG A 221 47.95 5.37 6.84
N ALA A 222 48.54 4.34 6.22
CA ALA A 222 49.99 4.21 6.08
C ALA A 222 50.51 5.24 5.06
N ARG A 223 51.63 5.90 5.41
CA ARG A 223 52.39 6.77 4.50
C ARG A 223 53.06 5.91 3.43
N ILE A 224 52.90 6.30 2.17
CA ILE A 224 53.76 5.88 1.07
C ILE A 224 54.86 6.95 0.99
N ASP A 225 56.09 6.58 1.34
CA ASP A 225 57.27 7.41 1.09
C ASP A 225 57.74 7.21 -0.37
N LYS A 226 58.35 8.27 -0.91
CA LYS A 226 58.77 8.45 -2.31
C LYS A 226 59.77 7.43 -2.83
#